data_AF-A0A6P7IM21-F1
#
_entry.id   AF-A0A6P7IM21-F1
#
_cell.length_a   1.000
_cell.length_b   1.000
_cell.length_c   1.000
_cell.angle_alpha   90.00
_cell.angle_beta   90.00
_cell.angle_gamma   90.00
#
_symmetry.space_group_name_H-M   'P 1'
#
loop_
_entity.id
_entity.type
_entity.pdbx_description
1 polymer ?
#
loop_
_entity_poly.entity_id
_entity_poly.type
_entity_poly.pdbx_seq_one_letter_code
_entity_poly.pdbx_strand_id
1 'polypeptide(L)'
;MSLHKDIKFPPLIPSQKQCLLSCTVRTSEEGHEKDSVGAICGTRKMESYVNKELQAISPHETQFQELKLQVYRNVFGSFISAFKTYQPLLSDIKKEYENTLVHQQDYIRGLELQQSSLRLVTEECDRKIQACRGEEQAVISALKMEKQQLQKDMREREKTMQAVVDHLQSELSKQYLQSREERDARKLLIWQLNDLTRGSVKEHPADEVAADSKDLVELQLALRVCREDLTKTQEELTSMKAEYWDVVPRRDWDALEQTYQHTHQHIKTLQGDFEQLKSEYATLLELHKKDIVQAKTQVSTAVQTNDDIFSQGQIPIQCNQLEEQINSDVPESRIVIVQEPRWEPLSMVEDECKADGSGDTTSTQRLQSARHSSMSFT
;
A
#
# COMPACT_ATOMS: atom_id res chain seq x y z
N MET A 1 8.68 -22.17 39.52
CA MET A 1 8.89 -23.58 39.12
C MET A 1 10.35 -23.73 38.71
N SER A 2 10.99 -24.82 39.14
CA SER A 2 12.44 -25.06 39.19
C SER A 2 13.22 -24.70 37.92
N LEU A 3 14.31 -23.96 38.08
CA LEU A 3 15.37 -23.81 37.09
C LEU A 3 16.62 -24.51 37.63
N HIS A 4 16.72 -25.83 37.42
CA HIS A 4 18.01 -26.50 37.41
C HIS A 4 18.75 -26.02 36.16
N LYS A 5 19.67 -25.07 36.33
CA LYS A 5 20.63 -24.72 35.28
C LYS A 5 21.83 -25.64 35.46
N ASP A 6 21.96 -26.60 34.56
CA ASP A 6 23.19 -27.37 34.40
C ASP A 6 24.33 -26.40 34.08
N ILE A 7 25.23 -26.19 35.05
CA ILE A 7 26.46 -25.42 34.85
C ILE A 7 27.37 -26.29 33.98
N LYS A 8 27.25 -26.12 32.67
CA LYS A 8 28.14 -26.77 31.70
C LYS A 8 29.45 -26.00 31.69
N PHE A 9 30.46 -26.50 32.38
CA PHE A 9 31.80 -25.92 32.34
C PHE A 9 32.36 -25.97 30.92
N PRO A 10 33.02 -24.91 30.43
CA PRO A 10 33.68 -24.94 29.13
C PRO A 10 34.74 -26.05 29.10
N PRO A 11 34.91 -26.73 27.96
CA PRO A 11 35.89 -27.80 27.83
C PRO A 11 37.31 -27.27 28.07
N LEU A 12 38.06 -27.98 28.91
CA LEU A 12 39.47 -27.65 29.20
C LEU A 12 40.28 -27.63 27.90
N ILE A 13 41.01 -26.53 27.70
CA ILE A 13 41.92 -26.35 26.56
C ILE A 13 43.06 -27.39 26.70
N PRO A 14 43.61 -27.97 25.60
CA PRO A 14 44.61 -29.04 25.66
C PRO A 14 45.80 -28.78 26.62
N SER A 15 46.23 -27.52 26.74
CA SER A 15 47.28 -27.08 27.66
C SER A 15 46.93 -27.28 29.15
N GLN A 16 45.66 -27.10 29.54
CA GLN A 16 45.18 -27.33 30.90
C GLN A 16 45.16 -28.83 31.25
N LYS A 17 44.89 -29.69 30.26
CA LYS A 17 44.91 -31.15 30.42
C LYS A 17 46.34 -31.68 30.61
N GLN A 18 47.32 -31.14 29.87
CA GLN A 18 48.74 -31.47 30.04
C GLN A 18 49.29 -31.04 31.40
N CYS A 19 48.88 -29.87 31.90
CA CYS A 19 49.33 -29.38 33.21
C CYS A 19 48.84 -30.29 34.36
N LEU A 20 47.58 -30.75 34.31
CA LEU A 20 47.02 -31.69 35.29
C LEU A 20 47.72 -33.05 35.31
N LEU A 21 48.14 -33.57 34.15
CA LEU A 21 48.91 -34.82 34.03
C LEU A 21 50.35 -34.69 34.56
N SER A 22 50.94 -33.50 34.50
CA SER A 22 52.30 -33.26 35.02
C SER A 22 52.34 -33.09 36.54
N CYS A 23 51.22 -32.72 37.18
CA CYS A 23 51.13 -32.52 38.63
C CYS A 23 50.88 -33.82 39.43
N THR A 24 50.37 -34.89 38.80
CA THR A 24 50.08 -36.17 39.46
C THR A 24 51.29 -37.06 39.67
N VAL A 25 52.47 -36.69 39.15
CA VAL A 25 53.71 -37.46 39.31
C VAL A 25 54.68 -36.68 40.19
N ARG A 26 54.45 -36.71 41.51
CA ARG A 26 55.45 -36.56 42.60
C ARG A 26 54.72 -36.34 43.94
N THR A 27 54.29 -37.43 44.57
CA THR A 27 54.16 -37.48 46.03
C THR A 27 55.15 -38.52 46.51
N SER A 28 56.40 -38.09 46.75
CA SER A 28 57.34 -38.84 47.56
C SER A 28 57.51 -38.09 48.87
N GLU A 29 57.49 -38.88 49.92
CA GLU A 29 57.61 -38.55 51.34
C GLU A 29 58.71 -37.53 51.65
N GLU A 30 58.43 -36.57 52.54
CA GLU A 30 59.28 -36.22 53.70
C GLU A 30 58.66 -35.06 54.51
N GLY A 31 58.80 -35.15 55.84
CA GLY A 31 57.92 -34.50 56.80
C GLY A 31 58.28 -33.09 57.28
N HIS A 32 57.26 -32.41 57.81
CA HIS A 32 57.39 -31.31 58.77
C HIS A 32 56.18 -31.28 59.72
N GLU A 33 56.31 -31.98 60.84
CA GLU A 33 55.29 -32.13 61.87
C GLU A 33 55.44 -31.10 63.00
N LYS A 34 55.68 -29.81 62.70
CA LYS A 34 55.70 -28.74 63.72
C LYS A 34 55.00 -27.42 63.35
N ASP A 35 54.73 -27.15 62.06
CA ASP A 35 53.93 -25.99 61.61
C ASP A 35 52.42 -26.30 61.43
N SER A 36 52.07 -27.59 61.48
CA SER A 36 50.72 -28.12 61.26
C SER A 36 49.69 -27.63 62.28
N VAL A 37 50.04 -27.58 63.56
CA VAL A 37 49.08 -27.28 64.65
C VAL A 37 48.63 -25.81 64.66
N GLY A 38 49.50 -24.88 64.25
CA GLY A 38 49.18 -23.46 64.12
C GLY A 38 48.27 -23.16 62.91
N ALA A 39 48.50 -23.84 61.79
CA ALA A 39 47.68 -23.73 60.59
C ALA A 39 46.26 -24.32 60.79
N ILE A 40 46.15 -25.45 61.51
CA ILE A 40 44.86 -26.10 61.83
C ILE A 40 43.97 -25.25 62.77
N CYS A 41 44.57 -24.41 63.64
CA CYS A 41 43.81 -23.48 64.50
C CYS A 41 43.28 -22.26 63.73
N GLY A 42 44.01 -21.80 62.71
CA GLY A 42 43.62 -20.66 61.87
C GLY A 42 42.41 -20.96 60.97
N THR A 43 42.36 -22.14 60.38
CA THR A 43 41.28 -22.56 59.45
C THR A 43 39.92 -22.66 60.15
N ARG A 44 39.87 -23.27 61.35
CA ARG A 44 38.62 -23.40 62.14
C ARG A 44 38.02 -22.05 62.53
N LYS A 45 38.85 -21.04 62.80
CA LYS A 45 38.38 -19.67 63.10
C LYS A 45 37.71 -19.02 61.89
N MET A 46 38.29 -19.18 60.70
CA MET A 46 37.74 -18.65 59.46
C MET A 46 36.44 -19.34 59.04
N GLU A 47 36.33 -20.66 59.22
CA GLU A 47 35.07 -21.39 59.01
C GLU A 47 33.95 -20.91 59.93
N SER A 48 34.26 -20.68 61.21
CA SER A 48 33.28 -20.14 62.16
C SER A 48 32.84 -18.71 61.81
N TYR A 49 33.72 -17.91 61.20
CA TYR A 49 33.42 -16.57 60.72
C TYR A 49 32.50 -16.60 59.49
N VAL A 50 32.80 -17.44 58.49
CA VAL A 50 31.96 -17.64 57.31
C VAL A 50 30.54 -18.04 57.71
N ASN A 51 30.40 -19.01 58.61
CA ASN A 51 29.07 -19.50 59.02
C ASN A 51 28.26 -18.43 59.77
N LYS A 52 28.91 -17.59 60.58
CA LYS A 52 28.24 -16.48 61.28
C LYS A 52 27.81 -15.37 60.33
N GLU A 53 28.71 -14.93 59.45
CA GLU A 53 28.42 -13.87 58.47
C GLU A 53 27.36 -14.32 57.45
N LEU A 54 27.40 -15.58 56.99
CA LEU A 54 26.37 -16.11 56.09
C LEU A 54 24.99 -16.27 56.76
N GLN A 55 24.94 -16.56 58.06
CA GLN A 55 23.69 -16.60 58.82
C GLN A 55 23.11 -15.21 59.07
N ALA A 56 23.95 -14.16 59.04
CA ALA A 56 23.51 -12.78 59.19
C ALA A 56 22.90 -12.19 57.90
N ILE A 57 23.21 -12.76 56.72
CA ILE A 57 22.67 -12.29 55.44
C ILE A 57 21.27 -12.85 55.20
N SER A 58 20.30 -11.98 54.90
CA SER A 58 18.92 -12.36 54.63
C SER A 58 18.77 -13.02 53.25
N PRO A 59 18.14 -14.21 53.13
CA PRO A 59 17.90 -14.88 51.85
C PRO A 59 16.99 -14.11 50.88
N HIS A 60 16.22 -13.13 51.37
CA HIS A 60 15.24 -12.37 50.58
C HIS A 60 15.82 -11.10 49.94
N GLU A 61 17.10 -10.82 50.15
CA GLU A 61 17.75 -9.62 49.65
C GLU A 61 18.11 -9.78 48.17
N THR A 62 17.80 -8.78 47.34
CA THR A 62 18.05 -8.82 45.89
C THR A 62 19.54 -8.98 45.56
N GLN A 63 20.42 -8.58 46.48
CA GLN A 63 21.88 -8.68 46.39
C GLN A 63 22.45 -9.88 47.18
N PHE A 64 21.61 -10.83 47.61
CA PHE A 64 22.02 -11.96 48.44
C PHE A 64 23.26 -12.70 47.89
N GLN A 65 23.30 -12.95 46.58
CA GLN A 65 24.43 -13.64 45.95
C GLN A 65 25.72 -12.81 45.96
N GLU A 66 25.62 -11.49 45.83
CA GLU A 66 26.77 -10.57 45.84
C GLU A 66 27.32 -10.40 47.26
N LEU A 67 26.43 -10.26 48.26
CA LEU A 67 26.80 -10.24 49.67
C LEU A 67 27.45 -11.56 50.11
N LYS A 68 26.91 -12.70 49.65
CA LYS A 68 27.50 -14.02 49.89
C LYS A 68 28.90 -14.11 49.27
N LEU A 69 29.08 -13.66 48.04
CA LEU A 69 30.38 -13.63 47.36
C LEU A 69 31.39 -12.75 48.10
N GLN A 70 30.95 -11.63 48.66
CA GLN A 70 31.78 -10.70 49.42
C GLN A 70 32.33 -11.34 50.70
N VAL A 71 31.52 -12.12 51.43
CA VAL A 71 31.98 -12.88 52.61
C VAL A 71 33.09 -13.86 52.24
N TYR A 72 32.91 -14.62 51.16
CA TYR A 72 33.94 -15.54 50.66
C TYR A 72 35.19 -14.82 50.15
N ARG A 73 35.05 -13.67 49.48
CA ARG A 73 36.18 -12.85 48.99
C ARG A 73 37.04 -12.32 50.14
N ASN A 74 36.40 -11.93 51.24
CA ASN A 74 37.06 -11.48 52.46
C ASN A 74 37.85 -12.61 53.12
N VAL A 75 37.20 -13.77 53.30
CA VAL A 75 37.83 -14.96 53.90
C VAL A 75 38.97 -15.49 53.04
N PHE A 76 38.80 -15.51 51.72
CA PHE A 76 39.86 -15.90 50.79
C PHE A 76 41.03 -14.91 50.79
N GLY A 77 40.76 -13.61 50.98
CA GLY A 77 41.80 -12.61 51.21
C GLY A 77 42.60 -12.87 52.49
N SER A 78 41.92 -13.16 53.59
CA SER A 78 42.58 -13.57 54.85
C SER A 78 43.37 -14.86 54.68
N PHE A 79 42.85 -15.82 53.90
CA PHE A 79 43.52 -17.08 53.59
C PHE A 79 44.84 -16.84 52.85
N ILE A 80 44.80 -16.06 51.77
CA ILE A 80 45.99 -15.70 50.98
C ILE A 80 47.06 -15.04 51.85
N SER A 81 46.66 -14.13 52.75
CA SER A 81 47.59 -13.44 53.64
C SER A 81 48.31 -14.35 54.65
N ALA A 82 47.71 -15.51 54.98
CA ALA A 82 48.29 -16.48 55.90
C ALA A 82 49.31 -17.43 55.21
N PHE A 83 49.16 -17.70 53.90
CA PHE A 83 50.01 -18.63 53.14
C PHE A 83 51.07 -17.90 52.30
N LYS A 84 52.17 -17.48 52.94
CA LYS A 84 53.21 -16.64 52.32
C LYS A 84 53.89 -17.28 51.10
N THR A 85 54.10 -18.59 51.07
CA THR A 85 54.80 -19.30 49.98
C THR A 85 54.00 -19.35 48.68
N TYR A 86 52.68 -19.50 48.77
CA TYR A 86 51.77 -19.60 47.61
C TYR A 86 51.00 -18.29 47.35
N GLN A 87 51.26 -17.26 48.15
CA GLN A 87 50.61 -15.96 48.08
C GLN A 87 50.57 -15.34 46.66
N PRO A 88 51.67 -15.26 45.88
CA PRO A 88 51.63 -14.64 44.55
C PRO A 88 50.67 -15.39 43.61
N LEU A 89 50.77 -16.72 43.55
CA LEU A 89 49.90 -17.55 42.71
C LEU A 89 48.42 -17.43 43.11
N LEU A 90 48.10 -17.53 44.41
CA LEU A 90 46.72 -17.40 44.87
C LEU A 90 46.15 -15.98 44.68
N SER A 91 47.01 -14.96 44.76
CA SER A 91 46.62 -13.56 44.48
C SER A 91 46.34 -13.34 43.00
N ASP A 92 47.17 -13.92 42.11
CA ASP A 92 46.96 -13.85 40.67
C ASP A 92 45.66 -14.57 40.26
N ILE A 93 45.41 -15.76 40.81
CA ILE A 93 44.15 -16.49 40.61
C ILE A 93 42.96 -15.65 41.09
N LYS A 94 43.03 -15.08 42.31
CA LYS A 94 41.99 -14.19 42.85
C LYS A 94 41.72 -13.01 41.91
N LYS A 95 42.78 -12.36 41.43
CA LYS A 95 42.71 -11.21 40.53
C LYS A 95 42.02 -11.55 39.21
N GLU A 96 42.33 -12.69 38.60
CA GLU A 96 41.68 -13.11 37.35
C GLU A 96 40.18 -13.34 37.52
N TYR A 97 39.75 -13.96 38.62
CA TYR A 97 38.32 -14.11 38.91
C TYR A 97 37.64 -12.76 39.19
N GLU A 98 38.30 -11.86 39.92
CA GLU A 98 37.78 -10.52 40.18
C GLU A 98 37.65 -9.70 38.88
N ASN A 99 38.65 -9.75 38.00
CA ASN A 99 38.59 -9.12 36.68
C ASN A 99 37.42 -9.68 35.85
N THR A 100 37.22 -10.99 35.88
CA THR A 100 36.13 -11.65 35.16
C THR A 100 34.76 -11.20 35.67
N LEU A 101 34.60 -11.05 36.99
CA LEU A 101 33.36 -10.56 37.60
C LEU A 101 33.05 -9.11 37.21
N VAL A 102 34.06 -8.24 37.22
CA VAL A 102 33.92 -6.84 36.76
C VAL A 102 33.50 -6.81 35.30
N HIS A 103 34.16 -7.60 34.45
CA HIS A 103 33.81 -7.69 33.03
C HIS A 103 32.36 -8.14 32.81
N GLN A 104 31.89 -9.12 33.59
CA GLN A 104 30.50 -9.58 33.54
C GLN A 104 29.51 -8.50 34.01
N GLN A 105 29.83 -7.76 35.07
CA GLN A 105 29.00 -6.65 35.56
C GLN A 105 28.90 -5.53 34.52
N ASP A 106 30.00 -5.17 33.88
CA ASP A 106 30.01 -4.17 32.82
C ASP A 106 29.23 -4.63 31.59
N TYR A 107 29.33 -5.90 31.23
CA TYR A 107 28.52 -6.50 30.15
C TYR A 107 27.02 -6.44 30.47
N ILE A 108 26.61 -6.80 31.70
CA ILE A 108 25.21 -6.71 32.14
C ILE A 108 24.71 -5.26 32.07
N ARG A 109 25.50 -4.30 32.58
CA ARG A 109 25.16 -2.86 32.52
C ARG A 109 24.99 -2.37 31.08
N GLY A 110 25.85 -2.83 30.16
CA GLY A 110 25.75 -2.51 28.74
C GLY A 110 24.47 -3.05 28.10
N LEU A 111 24.09 -4.29 28.43
CA LEU A 111 22.84 -4.89 27.98
C LEU A 111 21.61 -4.15 28.51
N GLU A 112 21.60 -3.77 29.78
CA GLU A 112 20.51 -2.99 30.39
C GLU A 112 20.34 -1.62 29.72
N LEU A 113 21.45 -0.94 29.43
CA LEU A 113 21.44 0.31 28.68
C LEU A 113 20.83 0.11 27.29
N GLN A 114 21.25 -0.93 26.56
CA GLN A 114 20.68 -1.24 25.24
C GLN A 114 19.19 -1.57 25.31
N GLN A 115 18.75 -2.33 26.32
CA GLN A 115 17.34 -2.62 26.54
C GLN A 115 16.52 -1.36 26.84
N SER A 116 17.06 -0.42 27.60
CA SER A 116 16.40 0.87 27.88
C SER A 116 16.26 1.74 26.64
N SER A 117 17.31 1.80 25.81
CA SER A 117 17.29 2.53 24.53
C SER A 117 16.29 1.91 23.55
N LEU A 118 16.29 0.57 23.44
CA LEU A 118 15.33 -0.15 22.61
C LEU A 118 13.88 0.14 23.05
N ARG A 119 13.61 0.13 24.37
CA ARG A 119 12.29 0.45 24.92
C ARG A 119 11.82 1.85 24.52
N LEU A 120 12.70 2.87 24.63
CA LEU A 120 12.37 4.24 24.23
C LEU A 120 12.07 4.34 22.73
N VAL A 121 12.85 3.67 21.89
CA VAL A 121 12.62 3.64 20.43
C VAL A 121 11.30 2.94 20.10
N THR A 122 10.98 1.83 20.78
CA THR A 122 9.69 1.13 20.62
C THR A 122 8.52 2.05 21.01
N GLU A 123 8.60 2.74 22.15
CA GLU A 123 7.56 3.68 22.59
C GLU A 123 7.37 4.86 21.63
N GLU A 124 8.45 5.37 21.02
CA GLU A 124 8.38 6.42 20.00
C GLU A 124 7.73 5.91 18.70
N CYS A 125 8.11 4.71 18.24
CA CYS A 125 7.48 4.07 17.09
C CYS A 125 5.98 3.86 17.30
N ASP A 126 5.59 3.35 18.48
CA ASP A 126 4.19 3.14 18.83
C ASP A 126 3.41 4.46 18.85
N ARG A 127 3.98 5.53 19.39
CA ARG A 127 3.36 6.88 19.34
C ARG A 127 3.15 7.36 17.91
N LYS A 128 4.13 7.20 17.03
CA LYS A 128 4.00 7.58 15.60
C LYS A 128 2.93 6.76 14.89
N ILE A 129 2.90 5.45 15.12
CA ILE A 129 1.88 4.57 14.54
C ILE A 129 0.48 5.01 14.99
N GLN A 130 0.30 5.32 16.27
CA GLN A 130 -0.98 5.78 16.79
C GLN A 130 -1.40 7.14 16.21
N ALA A 131 -0.45 8.08 16.07
CA ALA A 131 -0.71 9.38 15.45
C ALA A 131 -1.18 9.23 14.00
N CYS A 132 -0.44 8.47 13.17
CA CYS A 132 -0.83 8.23 11.77
C CYS A 132 -2.22 7.58 11.67
N ARG A 133 -2.51 6.58 12.51
CA ARG A 133 -3.83 5.94 12.54
C ARG A 133 -4.95 6.92 12.91
N GLY A 134 -4.68 7.85 13.83
CA GLY A 134 -5.62 8.89 14.21
C GLY A 134 -5.94 9.83 13.05
N GLU A 135 -4.92 10.27 12.32
CA GLU A 135 -5.07 11.12 11.12
C GLU A 135 -5.83 10.39 10.00
N GLU A 136 -5.45 9.15 9.69
CA GLU A 136 -6.13 8.31 8.71
C GLU A 136 -7.62 8.15 9.05
N GLN A 137 -7.94 7.87 10.32
CA GLN A 137 -9.31 7.71 10.77
C GLN A 137 -10.11 9.02 10.64
N ALA A 138 -9.49 10.17 10.94
CA ALA A 138 -10.11 11.48 10.74
C ALA A 138 -10.42 11.73 9.26
N VAL A 139 -9.46 11.47 8.36
CA VAL A 139 -9.64 11.61 6.91
C VAL A 139 -10.75 10.68 6.39
N ILE A 140 -10.75 9.40 6.79
CA ILE A 140 -11.78 8.44 6.41
C ILE A 140 -13.16 8.94 6.86
N SER A 141 -13.27 9.47 8.09
CA SER A 141 -14.53 10.00 8.60
C SER A 141 -15.01 11.22 7.81
N ALA A 142 -14.12 12.14 7.46
CA ALA A 142 -14.43 13.33 6.67
C ALA A 142 -14.89 12.95 5.25
N LEU A 143 -14.14 12.08 4.57
CA LEU A 143 -14.49 11.58 3.23
C LEU A 143 -15.83 10.83 3.24
N LYS A 144 -16.13 10.08 4.30
CA LYS A 144 -17.41 9.40 4.44
C LYS A 144 -18.57 10.38 4.54
N MET A 145 -18.39 11.47 5.29
CA MET A 145 -19.40 12.53 5.39
C MET A 145 -19.57 13.27 4.06
N GLU A 146 -18.48 13.63 3.39
CA GLU A 146 -18.51 14.28 2.08
C GLU A 146 -19.18 13.39 1.02
N LYS A 147 -18.84 12.11 0.97
CA LYS A 147 -19.51 11.14 0.08
C LYS A 147 -21.02 11.11 0.30
N GLN A 148 -21.46 11.08 1.55
CA GLN A 148 -22.90 11.10 1.87
C GLN A 148 -23.57 12.40 1.44
N GLN A 149 -22.88 13.54 1.63
CA GLN A 149 -23.37 14.84 1.20
C GLN A 149 -23.49 14.91 -0.33
N LEU A 150 -22.44 14.55 -1.06
CA LEU A 150 -22.45 14.51 -2.53
C LEU A 150 -23.54 13.58 -3.07
N GLN A 151 -23.76 12.43 -2.45
CA GLN A 151 -24.84 11.52 -2.84
C GLN A 151 -26.23 12.13 -2.60
N LYS A 152 -26.40 12.94 -1.55
CA LYS A 152 -27.64 13.67 -1.31
C LYS A 152 -27.85 14.74 -2.37
N ASP A 153 -26.83 15.55 -2.65
CA ASP A 153 -26.87 16.63 -3.63
C ASP A 153 -27.17 16.08 -5.04
N MET A 154 -26.57 14.93 -5.40
CA MET A 154 -26.85 14.28 -6.68
C MET A 154 -28.29 13.82 -6.81
N ARG A 155 -28.87 13.21 -5.77
CA ARG A 155 -30.28 12.82 -5.77
C ARG A 155 -31.23 14.03 -5.84
N GLU A 156 -30.88 15.13 -5.17
CA GLU A 156 -31.67 16.36 -5.26
C GLU A 156 -31.61 16.95 -6.67
N ARG A 157 -30.42 17.00 -7.26
CA ARG A 157 -30.25 17.47 -8.65
C ARG A 157 -31.02 16.60 -9.64
N GLU A 158 -30.96 15.29 -9.49
CA GLU A 158 -31.72 14.34 -10.31
C GLU A 158 -33.23 14.59 -10.20
N LYS A 159 -33.76 14.78 -8.98
CA LYS A 159 -35.18 15.14 -8.79
C LYS A 159 -35.54 16.47 -9.44
N THR A 160 -34.70 17.49 -9.32
CA THR A 160 -34.96 18.79 -9.97
C THR A 160 -34.96 18.68 -11.48
N MET A 161 -34.04 17.90 -12.05
CA MET A 161 -33.96 17.65 -13.48
C MET A 161 -35.18 16.86 -13.96
N GLN A 162 -35.58 15.83 -13.23
CA GLN A 162 -36.78 15.06 -13.55
C GLN A 162 -38.04 15.94 -13.54
N ALA A 163 -38.18 16.83 -12.55
CA ALA A 163 -39.31 17.77 -12.51
C ALA A 163 -39.36 18.70 -13.72
N VAL A 164 -38.21 19.13 -14.25
CA VAL A 164 -38.14 19.93 -15.48
C VAL A 164 -38.54 19.09 -16.70
N VAL A 165 -38.07 17.84 -16.79
CA VAL A 165 -38.46 16.92 -17.86
C VAL A 165 -39.98 16.70 -17.85
N ASP A 166 -40.55 16.40 -16.69
CA ASP A 166 -41.99 16.18 -16.52
C ASP A 166 -42.79 17.42 -16.92
N HIS A 167 -42.32 18.62 -16.53
CA HIS A 167 -42.94 19.88 -16.90
C HIS A 167 -42.93 20.12 -18.43
N LEU A 168 -41.77 19.93 -19.06
CA LEU A 168 -41.63 20.10 -20.51
C LEU A 168 -42.47 19.07 -21.29
N GLN A 169 -42.53 17.82 -20.80
CA GLN A 169 -43.36 16.78 -21.39
C GLN A 169 -44.86 17.13 -21.28
N SER A 170 -45.28 17.67 -20.11
CA SER A 170 -46.64 18.17 -19.92
C SER A 170 -46.96 19.33 -20.87
N GLU A 171 -46.08 20.33 -21.01
CA GLU A 171 -46.33 21.46 -21.90
C GLU A 171 -46.34 21.02 -23.37
N LEU A 172 -45.43 20.13 -23.77
CA LEU A 172 -45.39 19.59 -25.13
C LEU A 172 -46.69 18.83 -25.47
N SER A 173 -47.15 17.94 -24.60
CA SER A 173 -48.42 17.22 -24.79
C SER A 173 -49.63 18.16 -24.90
N LYS A 174 -49.66 19.21 -24.09
CA LYS A 174 -50.68 20.27 -24.16
C LYS A 174 -50.65 21.01 -25.49
N GLN A 175 -49.46 21.39 -25.98
CA GLN A 175 -49.30 22.04 -27.29
C GLN A 175 -49.74 21.14 -28.45
N TYR A 176 -49.42 19.85 -28.39
CA TYR A 176 -49.89 18.87 -29.38
C TYR A 176 -51.41 18.74 -29.38
N LEU A 177 -52.04 18.71 -28.21
CA LEU A 177 -53.49 18.65 -28.07
C LEU A 177 -54.16 19.90 -28.66
N GLN A 178 -53.69 21.09 -28.29
CA GLN A 178 -54.19 22.36 -28.83
C GLN A 178 -54.08 22.41 -30.36
N SER A 179 -52.92 22.02 -30.90
CA SER A 179 -52.70 21.96 -32.36
C SER A 179 -53.63 20.98 -33.06
N ARG A 180 -54.01 19.88 -32.40
CA ARG A 180 -54.97 18.92 -32.95
C ARG A 180 -56.39 19.47 -32.92
N GLU A 181 -56.82 20.03 -31.79
CA GLU A 181 -58.13 20.66 -31.64
C GLU A 181 -58.32 21.81 -32.64
N GLU A 182 -57.28 22.62 -32.86
CA GLU A 182 -57.31 23.69 -33.86
C GLU A 182 -57.45 23.13 -35.28
N ARG A 183 -56.74 22.05 -35.62
CA ARG A 183 -56.91 21.38 -36.92
C ARG A 183 -58.32 20.84 -37.10
N ASP A 184 -58.91 20.25 -36.06
CA ASP A 184 -60.27 19.72 -36.10
C ASP A 184 -61.31 20.85 -36.25
N ALA A 185 -61.11 21.98 -35.55
CA ALA A 185 -61.93 23.19 -35.71
C ALA A 185 -61.82 23.78 -37.13
N ARG A 186 -60.60 23.85 -37.71
CA ARG A 186 -60.39 24.30 -39.09
C ARG A 186 -61.08 23.40 -40.11
N LYS A 187 -60.99 22.07 -39.94
CA LYS A 187 -61.70 21.11 -40.80
C LYS A 187 -63.22 21.31 -40.73
N LEU A 188 -63.76 21.52 -39.53
CA LEU A 188 -65.19 21.79 -39.34
C LEU A 188 -65.61 23.09 -40.04
N LEU A 189 -64.84 24.17 -39.89
CA LEU A 189 -65.09 25.44 -40.56
C LEU A 189 -65.04 25.32 -42.08
N ILE A 190 -64.04 24.62 -42.64
CA ILE A 190 -63.94 24.35 -44.08
C ILE A 190 -65.16 23.55 -44.56
N TRP A 191 -65.58 22.54 -43.81
CA TRP A 191 -66.78 21.77 -44.13
C TRP A 191 -68.03 22.65 -44.16
N GLN A 192 -68.24 23.48 -43.14
CA GLN A 192 -69.34 24.44 -43.07
C GLN A 192 -69.30 25.44 -44.22
N LEU A 193 -68.14 26.01 -44.53
CA LEU A 193 -67.97 26.96 -45.64
C LEU A 193 -68.28 26.32 -46.99
N ASN A 194 -67.81 25.09 -47.22
CA ASN A 194 -68.09 24.35 -48.45
C ASN A 194 -69.58 24.01 -48.60
N ASP A 195 -70.28 23.71 -47.50
CA ASP A 195 -71.72 23.46 -47.50
C ASP A 195 -72.51 24.73 -47.87
N LEU A 196 -72.16 25.86 -47.25
CA LEU A 196 -72.71 27.19 -47.60
C LEU A 196 -72.42 27.57 -49.05
N THR A 197 -71.19 27.33 -49.52
CA THR A 197 -70.77 27.65 -50.89
C THR A 197 -71.58 26.82 -51.89
N ARG A 198 -71.75 25.51 -51.64
CA ARG A 198 -72.60 24.63 -52.45
C ARG A 198 -74.07 25.07 -52.46
N GLY A 199 -74.54 25.69 -51.38
CA GLY A 199 -75.85 26.33 -51.29
C GLY A 199 -75.95 27.66 -52.07
N SER A 200 -74.86 28.42 -52.18
CA SER A 200 -74.80 29.74 -52.84
C SER A 200 -74.43 29.72 -54.33
N VAL A 201 -73.88 28.61 -54.85
CA VAL A 201 -73.48 28.45 -56.28
C VAL A 201 -74.70 28.18 -57.18
N LYS A 202 -75.75 28.97 -56.97
CA LYS A 202 -76.71 29.32 -58.00
C LYS A 202 -76.72 30.85 -58.05
N GLU A 203 -76.33 31.40 -59.21
CA GLU A 203 -76.48 32.81 -59.59
C GLU A 203 -75.40 33.78 -59.09
N HIS A 204 -74.30 33.92 -59.86
CA HIS A 204 -74.00 35.10 -60.70
C HIS A 204 -72.51 35.20 -61.09
N PRO A 205 -72.20 35.70 -62.31
CA PRO A 205 -70.84 35.93 -62.77
C PRO A 205 -70.28 37.26 -62.25
N ALA A 206 -68.99 37.27 -61.95
CA ALA A 206 -68.25 38.42 -61.46
C ALA A 206 -67.71 39.29 -62.60
N ASP A 207 -68.05 40.58 -62.53
CA ASP A 207 -67.24 41.70 -63.04
C ASP A 207 -66.56 42.33 -61.82
N GLU A 208 -65.24 42.55 -61.85
CA GLU A 208 -64.56 43.69 -61.21
C GLU A 208 -63.04 43.65 -61.50
N VAL A 209 -62.65 44.22 -62.63
CA VAL A 209 -61.25 44.53 -62.97
C VAL A 209 -61.02 46.01 -62.62
N ALA A 210 -60.75 46.30 -61.34
CA ALA A 210 -60.32 47.65 -60.91
C ALA A 210 -59.47 47.68 -59.61
N ALA A 211 -59.16 46.53 -58.99
CA ALA A 211 -58.41 46.45 -57.73
C ALA A 211 -56.90 46.11 -57.88
N ASP A 212 -56.45 45.66 -59.06
CA ASP A 212 -55.13 45.02 -59.24
C ASP A 212 -53.92 45.96 -59.07
N SER A 213 -54.06 47.27 -59.28
CA SER A 213 -52.89 48.17 -59.31
C SER A 213 -52.37 48.57 -57.92
N LYS A 214 -53.23 48.57 -56.89
CA LYS A 214 -52.86 48.94 -55.53
C LYS A 214 -52.22 47.76 -54.79
N ASP A 215 -52.78 46.57 -55.02
CA ASP A 215 -52.29 45.29 -54.53
C ASP A 215 -50.89 44.96 -55.08
N LEU A 216 -50.62 45.31 -56.34
CA LEU A 216 -49.29 45.08 -56.95
C LEU A 216 -48.17 45.88 -56.27
N VAL A 217 -48.43 47.12 -55.85
CA VAL A 217 -47.43 47.98 -55.19
C VAL A 217 -47.18 47.52 -53.75
N GLU A 218 -48.25 47.15 -53.02
CA GLU A 218 -48.15 46.59 -51.67
C GLU A 218 -47.40 45.25 -51.69
N LEU A 219 -47.68 44.39 -52.67
CA LEU A 219 -46.96 43.14 -52.89
C LEU A 219 -45.48 43.36 -53.20
N GLN A 220 -45.15 44.37 -54.02
CA GLN A 220 -43.76 44.68 -54.35
C GLN A 220 -42.98 45.21 -53.14
N LEU A 221 -43.63 45.98 -52.26
CA LEU A 221 -43.04 46.46 -51.01
C LEU A 221 -42.84 45.30 -50.02
N ALA A 222 -43.85 44.45 -49.83
CA ALA A 222 -43.76 43.28 -48.96
C ALA A 222 -42.65 42.31 -49.43
N LEU A 223 -42.53 42.10 -50.74
CA LEU A 223 -41.49 41.27 -51.33
C LEU A 223 -40.08 41.86 -51.10
N ARG A 224 -39.94 43.19 -51.14
CA ARG A 224 -38.68 43.87 -50.81
C ARG A 224 -38.31 43.66 -49.34
N VAL A 225 -39.27 43.87 -48.43
CA VAL A 225 -39.07 43.68 -46.98
C VAL A 225 -38.69 42.23 -46.68
N CYS A 226 -39.39 41.24 -47.26
CA CYS A 226 -39.06 39.82 -47.10
C CYS A 226 -37.65 39.47 -47.59
N ARG A 227 -37.16 40.13 -48.65
CA ARG A 227 -35.80 39.92 -49.15
C ARG A 227 -34.76 40.52 -48.20
N GLU A 228 -35.02 41.71 -47.68
CA GLU A 228 -34.15 42.38 -46.71
C GLU A 228 -34.07 41.59 -45.40
N ASP A 229 -35.21 41.11 -44.89
CA ASP A 229 -35.26 40.25 -43.70
C ASP A 229 -34.54 38.91 -43.92
N LEU A 230 -34.68 38.32 -45.12
CA LEU A 230 -33.95 37.10 -45.48
C LEU A 230 -32.43 37.36 -45.51
N THR A 231 -31.99 38.47 -46.09
CA THR A 231 -30.56 38.81 -46.10
C THR A 231 -30.04 39.04 -44.69
N LYS A 232 -30.80 39.73 -43.85
CA LYS A 232 -30.43 40.03 -42.46
C LYS A 232 -30.33 38.76 -41.61
N THR A 233 -31.32 37.88 -41.71
CA THR A 233 -31.30 36.58 -40.99
C THR A 233 -30.17 35.68 -41.49
N GLN A 234 -29.87 35.72 -42.79
CA GLN A 234 -28.73 34.98 -43.35
C GLN A 234 -27.39 35.53 -42.83
N GLU A 235 -27.24 36.85 -42.74
CA GLU A 235 -26.05 37.51 -42.17
C GLU A 235 -25.89 37.17 -40.69
N GLU A 236 -26.96 37.26 -39.89
CA GLU A 236 -26.96 36.87 -38.47
C GLU A 236 -26.58 35.40 -38.28
N LEU A 237 -27.12 34.50 -39.11
CA LEU A 237 -26.77 33.07 -39.09
C LEU A 237 -25.30 32.85 -39.43
N THR A 238 -24.77 33.58 -40.42
CA THR A 238 -23.34 33.49 -40.76
C THR A 238 -22.44 34.04 -39.66
N SER A 239 -22.83 35.12 -38.98
CA SER A 239 -22.11 35.67 -37.81
C SER A 239 -22.09 34.66 -36.68
N MET A 240 -23.27 34.13 -36.29
CA MET A 240 -23.35 33.10 -35.25
C MET A 240 -22.52 31.87 -35.63
N LYS A 241 -22.60 31.39 -36.87
CA LYS A 241 -21.81 30.24 -37.32
C LYS A 241 -20.31 30.50 -37.22
N ALA A 242 -19.84 31.70 -37.56
CA ALA A 242 -18.43 32.07 -37.43
C ALA A 242 -17.99 32.15 -35.96
N GLU A 243 -18.83 32.72 -35.08
CA GLU A 243 -18.60 32.80 -33.64
C GLU A 243 -18.59 31.40 -32.98
N TYR A 244 -19.49 30.50 -33.38
CA TYR A 244 -19.56 29.14 -32.82
C TYR A 244 -18.51 28.19 -33.39
N TRP A 245 -18.01 28.43 -34.60
CA TRP A 245 -17.02 27.56 -35.25
C TRP A 245 -15.67 27.54 -34.51
N ASP A 246 -15.29 28.67 -33.90
CA ASP A 246 -13.97 28.85 -33.29
C ASP A 246 -13.97 28.73 -31.76
N VAL A 247 -15.09 29.04 -31.08
CA VAL A 247 -14.99 29.49 -29.68
C VAL A 247 -15.26 28.42 -28.62
N VAL A 248 -16.09 27.39 -28.83
CA VAL A 248 -16.63 26.65 -27.68
C VAL A 248 -16.27 25.16 -27.59
N PRO A 249 -16.13 24.40 -28.69
CA PRO A 249 -15.61 23.02 -28.58
C PRO A 249 -14.10 22.91 -28.85
N ARG A 250 -13.59 23.48 -29.95
CA ARG A 250 -12.20 23.21 -30.41
C ARG A 250 -11.14 23.74 -29.44
N ARG A 251 -11.33 24.95 -28.92
CA ARG A 251 -10.40 25.56 -27.96
C ARG A 251 -10.28 24.75 -26.66
N ASP A 252 -11.40 24.27 -26.14
CA ASP A 252 -11.44 23.48 -24.92
C ASP A 252 -10.84 22.08 -25.17
N TRP A 253 -11.07 21.50 -26.34
CA TRP A 253 -10.41 20.25 -26.77
C TRP A 253 -8.89 20.41 -26.90
N ASP A 254 -8.42 21.48 -27.54
CA ASP A 254 -6.98 21.72 -27.70
C ASP A 254 -6.30 21.97 -26.35
N ALA A 255 -6.95 22.72 -25.45
CA ALA A 255 -6.46 22.93 -24.09
C ALA A 255 -6.42 21.62 -23.29
N LEU A 256 -7.48 20.80 -23.38
CA LEU A 256 -7.54 19.50 -22.73
C LEU A 256 -6.45 18.55 -23.27
N GLU A 257 -6.28 18.50 -24.59
CA GLU A 257 -5.27 17.68 -25.26
C GLU A 257 -3.85 18.09 -24.84
N GLN A 258 -3.56 19.38 -24.74
CA GLN A 258 -2.27 19.87 -24.23
C GLN A 258 -2.02 19.43 -22.79
N THR A 259 -3.02 19.54 -21.90
CA THR A 259 -2.88 19.10 -20.50
C THR A 259 -2.70 17.58 -20.39
N TYR A 260 -3.40 16.83 -21.23
CA TYR A 260 -3.25 15.38 -21.32
C TYR A 260 -1.83 14.99 -21.76
N GLN A 261 -1.33 15.59 -22.85
CA GLN A 261 0.01 15.31 -23.35
C GLN A 261 1.10 15.67 -22.32
N HIS A 262 0.96 16.81 -21.64
CA HIS A 262 1.87 17.22 -20.57
C HIS A 262 1.87 16.20 -19.41
N THR A 263 0.68 15.83 -18.94
CA THR A 263 0.54 14.87 -17.83
C THR A 263 1.08 13.49 -18.20
N HIS A 264 0.84 13.06 -19.44
CA HIS A 264 1.34 11.80 -19.97
C HIS A 264 2.88 11.77 -20.04
N GLN A 265 3.50 12.86 -20.49
CA GLN A 265 4.95 12.99 -20.49
C GLN A 265 5.50 12.92 -19.06
N HIS A 266 4.87 13.61 -18.11
CA HIS A 266 5.28 13.59 -16.70
C HIS A 266 5.21 12.18 -16.08
N ILE A 267 4.15 11.41 -16.38
CA ILE A 267 4.02 10.02 -15.94
C ILE A 267 5.13 9.16 -16.54
N LYS A 268 5.45 9.33 -17.83
CA LYS A 268 6.55 8.59 -18.47
C LYS A 268 7.90 8.88 -17.82
N THR A 269 8.17 10.14 -17.47
CA THR A 269 9.39 10.53 -16.76
C THR A 269 9.47 9.85 -15.40
N LEU A 270 8.40 9.95 -14.59
CA LEU A 270 8.32 9.30 -13.28
C LEU A 270 8.49 7.77 -13.35
N GLN A 271 7.92 7.13 -14.36
CA GLN A 271 8.10 5.70 -14.60
C GLN A 271 9.56 5.37 -14.91
N GLY A 272 10.24 6.20 -15.72
CA GLY A 272 11.67 6.07 -15.99
C GLY A 272 12.52 6.19 -14.73
N ASP A 273 12.26 7.22 -13.93
CA ASP A 273 12.97 7.47 -12.66
C ASP A 273 12.76 6.32 -11.67
N PHE A 274 11.54 5.75 -11.62
CA PHE A 274 11.24 4.60 -10.77
C PHE A 274 12.00 3.34 -11.19
N GLU A 275 12.05 3.04 -12.49
CA GLU A 275 12.82 1.88 -12.98
C GLU A 275 14.33 2.10 -12.79
N GLN A 276 14.82 3.34 -12.93
CA GLN A 276 16.21 3.68 -12.60
C GLN A 276 16.49 3.40 -11.12
N LEU A 277 15.68 3.93 -10.20
CA LEU A 277 15.87 3.72 -8.76
C LEU A 277 15.84 2.23 -8.38
N LYS A 278 14.94 1.47 -9.01
CA LYS A 278 14.86 0.01 -8.83
C LYS A 278 16.13 -0.70 -9.31
N SER A 279 16.70 -0.27 -10.43
CA SER A 279 17.97 -0.80 -10.91
C SER A 279 19.14 -0.45 -9.98
N GLU A 280 19.22 0.80 -9.50
CA GLU A 280 20.24 1.23 -8.54
C GLU A 280 20.14 0.44 -7.24
N TYR A 281 18.93 0.26 -6.71
CA TYR A 281 18.68 -0.57 -5.54
C TYR A 281 19.11 -2.02 -5.76
N ALA A 282 18.80 -2.61 -6.92
CA ALA A 282 19.23 -3.96 -7.25
C ALA A 282 20.76 -4.08 -7.28
N THR A 283 21.46 -3.10 -7.87
CA THR A 283 22.94 -3.10 -7.88
C THR A 283 23.54 -2.96 -6.48
N LEU A 284 22.98 -2.10 -5.62
CA LEU A 284 23.43 -1.94 -4.24
C LEU A 284 23.22 -3.22 -3.44
N LEU A 285 22.09 -3.90 -3.65
CA LEU A 285 21.80 -5.19 -3.04
C LEU A 285 22.80 -6.27 -3.47
N GLU A 286 23.19 -6.29 -4.75
CA GLU A 286 24.24 -7.18 -5.25
C GLU A 286 25.61 -6.88 -4.65
N LEU A 287 25.99 -5.60 -4.51
CA LEU A 287 27.24 -5.21 -3.87
C LEU A 287 27.27 -5.67 -2.41
N HIS A 288 26.21 -5.40 -1.65
CA HIS A 288 26.13 -5.85 -0.26
C HIS A 288 26.22 -7.38 -0.13
N LYS A 289 25.58 -8.13 -1.04
CA LYS A 289 25.73 -9.61 -1.09
C LYS A 289 27.17 -10.01 -1.39
N LYS A 290 27.84 -9.35 -2.34
CA LYS A 290 29.24 -9.60 -2.68
C LYS A 290 30.17 -9.26 -1.52
N ASP A 291 29.93 -8.17 -0.80
CA ASP A 291 30.71 -7.77 0.37
C ASP A 291 30.57 -8.77 1.52
N ILE A 292 29.37 -9.30 1.77
CA ILE A 292 29.17 -10.39 2.74
C ILE A 292 29.95 -11.65 2.33
N VAL A 293 29.92 -12.00 1.04
CA VAL A 293 30.64 -13.16 0.52
C VAL A 293 32.15 -12.94 0.59
N GLN A 294 32.65 -11.76 0.22
CA GLN A 294 34.07 -11.41 0.31
C GLN A 294 34.56 -11.31 1.77
N ALA A 295 33.76 -10.76 2.69
CA ALA A 295 34.08 -10.74 4.11
C ALA A 295 34.18 -12.18 4.67
N LYS A 296 33.27 -13.08 4.28
CA LYS A 296 33.39 -14.51 4.61
C LYS A 296 34.64 -15.14 3.99
N THR A 297 34.97 -14.83 2.75
CA THR A 297 36.16 -15.36 2.08
C THR A 297 37.45 -14.80 2.68
N GLN A 298 37.53 -13.51 3.03
CA GLN A 298 38.70 -12.93 3.72
C GLN A 298 38.88 -13.51 5.12
N VAL A 299 37.78 -13.81 5.82
CA VAL A 299 37.82 -14.56 7.08
C VAL A 299 38.30 -16.00 6.84
N SER A 300 37.95 -16.64 5.72
CA SER A 300 38.49 -17.96 5.35
C SER A 300 39.93 -17.95 4.83
N THR A 301 40.39 -16.89 4.15
CA THR A 301 41.75 -16.75 3.61
C THR A 301 42.74 -16.29 4.70
N ALA A 302 42.30 -15.49 5.68
CA ALA A 302 43.08 -15.21 6.88
C ALA A 302 43.26 -16.44 7.79
N VAL A 303 42.48 -17.50 7.58
CA VAL A 303 42.62 -18.80 8.26
C VAL A 303 43.53 -19.77 7.48
N GLN A 304 44.02 -19.40 6.28
CA GLN A 304 44.91 -20.25 5.44
C GLN A 304 46.37 -19.77 5.38
N THR A 305 46.84 -19.05 6.40
CA THR A 305 48.26 -19.06 6.78
C THR A 305 48.34 -19.50 8.24
N ASN A 306 48.23 -20.80 8.45
CA ASN A 306 48.81 -21.61 9.53
C ASN A 306 48.13 -22.98 9.48
N ASP A 307 48.55 -23.82 8.53
CA ASP A 307 48.34 -25.26 8.64
C ASP A 307 49.35 -25.83 9.63
N ASP A 308 48.84 -26.43 10.72
CA ASP A 308 49.26 -27.70 11.34
C ASP A 308 48.55 -27.79 12.71
N ILE A 309 47.79 -28.80 13.15
CA ILE A 309 47.57 -30.20 12.74
C ILE A 309 46.34 -30.74 13.54
N PHE A 310 45.47 -31.50 12.85
CA PHE A 310 44.56 -32.58 13.31
C PHE A 310 43.32 -32.34 14.21
N SER A 311 42.16 -32.51 13.56
CA SER A 311 41.20 -33.62 13.74
C SER A 311 40.97 -34.21 15.14
N GLN A 312 39.74 -34.08 15.67
CA GLN A 312 38.69 -35.13 15.55
C GLN A 312 37.62 -34.99 16.65
N GLY A 313 36.34 -34.93 16.26
CA GLY A 313 35.19 -35.12 17.16
C GLY A 313 33.91 -34.47 16.67
N GLN A 314 33.13 -35.19 15.86
CA GLN A 314 31.73 -34.94 15.46
C GLN A 314 30.82 -34.70 16.71
N ILE A 315 29.61 -34.12 16.66
CA ILE A 315 28.42 -34.37 15.80
C ILE A 315 27.40 -33.18 15.93
N PRO A 316 26.19 -33.20 15.33
CA PRO A 316 25.83 -32.51 14.09
C PRO A 316 24.75 -31.42 14.29
N ILE A 317 24.61 -30.50 13.33
CA ILE A 317 23.28 -29.93 13.05
C ILE A 317 22.96 -30.20 11.60
N GLN A 318 22.03 -31.14 11.48
CA GLN A 318 21.39 -31.66 10.31
C GLN A 318 20.43 -30.59 9.75
N CYS A 319 20.79 -29.94 8.65
CA CYS A 319 19.83 -29.25 7.79
C CYS A 319 19.40 -30.24 6.72
N ASN A 320 18.27 -30.92 6.94
CA ASN A 320 17.68 -31.76 5.92
C ASN A 320 17.09 -30.87 4.82
N GLN A 321 17.60 -31.04 3.60
CA GLN A 321 16.76 -30.94 2.41
C GLN A 321 15.71 -32.06 2.49
N LEU A 322 14.46 -31.72 2.20
CA LEU A 322 13.46 -32.71 1.79
C LEU A 322 12.74 -32.15 0.57
N GLU A 323 13.04 -32.73 -0.58
CA GLU A 323 12.13 -32.74 -1.72
C GLU A 323 10.97 -33.71 -1.43
N GLU A 324 9.78 -33.25 -1.78
CA GLU A 324 8.44 -33.85 -1.95
C GLU A 324 8.14 -35.29 -1.47
N GLN A 325 7.05 -35.44 -0.71
CA GLN A 325 5.94 -36.33 -1.10
C GLN A 325 4.63 -36.00 -0.37
N ILE A 326 3.55 -36.09 -1.15
CA ILE A 326 2.13 -35.88 -0.83
C ILE A 326 1.63 -36.95 0.17
N ASN A 327 0.91 -36.54 1.23
CA ASN A 327 -0.34 -37.18 1.67
C ASN A 327 -1.06 -36.41 2.81
N SER A 328 -2.31 -36.02 2.51
CA SER A 328 -3.54 -36.14 3.32
C SER A 328 -3.47 -35.82 4.83
N ASP A 329 -3.99 -34.65 5.24
CA ASP A 329 -5.28 -34.52 5.97
C ASP A 329 -5.37 -33.32 6.95
N VAL A 330 -6.35 -32.43 6.68
CA VAL A 330 -7.19 -31.61 7.60
C VAL A 330 -6.64 -30.24 8.08
N PRO A 331 -7.47 -29.15 8.22
CA PRO A 331 -8.62 -28.67 7.43
C PRO A 331 -8.43 -27.22 6.88
N GLU A 332 -9.16 -26.90 5.83
CA GLU A 332 -9.15 -25.61 5.11
C GLU A 332 -9.48 -24.39 5.98
N SER A 333 -8.55 -23.44 6.05
CA SER A 333 -8.81 -22.05 6.44
C SER A 333 -8.75 -21.16 5.21
N ARG A 334 -9.89 -21.11 4.52
CA ARG A 334 -10.42 -20.08 3.60
C ARG A 334 -9.48 -18.90 3.29
N ILE A 335 -8.63 -19.05 2.27
CA ILE A 335 -8.09 -17.91 1.51
C ILE A 335 -9.17 -17.50 0.51
N VAL A 336 -9.79 -16.35 0.73
CA VAL A 336 -10.68 -15.71 -0.25
C VAL A 336 -9.81 -15.11 -1.34
N ILE A 337 -9.66 -15.85 -2.44
CA ILE A 337 -9.20 -15.29 -3.70
C ILE A 337 -10.36 -14.43 -4.23
N VAL A 338 -10.19 -13.11 -4.21
CA VAL A 338 -11.04 -12.20 -4.97
C VAL A 338 -10.79 -12.50 -6.44
N GLN A 339 -11.79 -13.09 -7.10
CA GLN A 339 -11.81 -13.23 -8.55
C GLN A 339 -11.73 -11.84 -9.20
N GLU A 340 -10.79 -11.67 -10.13
CA GLU A 340 -10.88 -10.62 -11.14
C GLU A 340 -12.23 -10.71 -11.85
N PRO A 341 -12.95 -9.59 -12.05
CA PRO A 341 -14.13 -9.60 -12.89
C PRO A 341 -13.68 -9.77 -14.34
N ARG A 342 -13.91 -10.97 -14.88
CA ARG A 342 -13.91 -11.24 -16.32
C ARG A 342 -15.05 -10.44 -16.94
N TRP A 343 -14.72 -9.50 -17.83
CA TRP A 343 -15.72 -8.82 -18.65
C TRP A 343 -16.20 -9.82 -19.71
N GLU A 344 -17.38 -10.40 -19.52
CA GLU A 344 -18.09 -11.09 -20.59
C GLU A 344 -18.76 -10.04 -21.50
N PRO A 345 -18.63 -10.14 -22.83
CA PRO A 345 -19.37 -9.27 -23.74
C PRO A 345 -20.87 -9.53 -23.58
N LEU A 346 -21.62 -8.47 -23.32
CA LEU A 346 -23.08 -8.47 -23.42
C LEU A 346 -23.50 -9.06 -24.77
N SER A 347 -24.11 -10.24 -24.72
CA SER A 347 -24.86 -10.81 -25.83
C SER A 347 -25.95 -9.82 -26.21
N MET A 348 -25.91 -9.33 -27.46
CA MET A 348 -27.05 -8.67 -28.07
C MET A 348 -28.24 -9.64 -28.02
N VAL A 349 -29.25 -9.28 -27.24
CA VAL A 349 -30.58 -9.89 -27.34
C VAL A 349 -31.14 -9.39 -28.67
N GLU A 350 -31.22 -10.29 -29.64
CA GLU A 350 -32.04 -10.09 -30.84
C GLU A 350 -33.50 -10.12 -30.39
N ASP A 351 -34.09 -8.95 -30.17
CA ASP A 351 -35.54 -8.83 -30.07
C ASP A 351 -36.14 -9.03 -31.48
N GLU A 352 -36.68 -10.23 -31.68
CA GLU A 352 -37.63 -10.55 -32.75
C GLU A 352 -38.83 -9.59 -32.67
N CYS A 353 -38.79 -8.50 -33.43
CA CYS A 353 -40.00 -7.80 -33.83
C CYS A 353 -40.60 -8.52 -35.04
N LYS A 354 -41.56 -9.41 -34.77
CA LYS A 354 -42.57 -9.85 -35.76
C LYS A 354 -43.27 -8.62 -36.35
N ALA A 355 -42.99 -8.33 -37.61
CA ALA A 355 -43.83 -7.46 -38.43
C ALA A 355 -44.81 -8.32 -39.21
N ASP A 356 -46.04 -8.45 -38.69
CA ASP A 356 -47.18 -8.84 -39.51
C ASP A 356 -47.47 -7.72 -40.51
N GLY A 357 -47.69 -8.13 -41.76
CA GLY A 357 -47.64 -7.24 -42.92
C GLY A 357 -48.88 -6.41 -43.18
N SER A 358 -48.68 -5.42 -44.06
CA SER A 358 -49.61 -4.89 -45.08
C SER A 358 -48.94 -3.60 -45.58
N GLY A 359 -48.16 -3.63 -46.66
CA GLY A 359 -48.68 -3.49 -48.01
C GLY A 359 -48.52 -2.03 -48.46
N ASP A 360 -47.46 -1.74 -49.21
CA ASP A 360 -47.62 -1.16 -50.55
C ASP A 360 -46.29 -0.99 -51.28
N THR A 361 -46.35 -1.37 -52.54
CA THR A 361 -45.32 -1.43 -53.56
C THR A 361 -45.07 -0.07 -54.22
N THR A 362 -43.81 0.32 -54.41
CA THR A 362 -43.25 0.93 -55.64
C THR A 362 -41.74 1.22 -55.43
N SER A 363 -40.84 0.51 -56.12
CA SER A 363 -40.06 0.99 -57.29
C SER A 363 -39.23 2.25 -56.99
N THR A 364 -37.91 2.38 -57.16
CA THR A 364 -36.98 1.90 -58.20
C THR A 364 -35.55 2.28 -57.70
N GLN A 365 -34.60 1.35 -57.56
CA GLN A 365 -33.48 1.09 -58.49
C GLN A 365 -32.20 1.98 -58.36
N ARG A 366 -31.06 1.28 -58.19
CA ARG A 366 -29.65 1.57 -58.60
C ARG A 366 -28.85 2.68 -57.88
N LEU A 367 -27.76 2.28 -57.22
CA LEU A 367 -26.43 2.13 -57.85
C LEU A 367 -25.47 1.33 -56.96
N GLN A 368 -24.70 0.45 -57.61
CA GLN A 368 -23.74 -0.47 -57.04
C GLN A 368 -22.36 0.18 -56.84
N SER A 369 -21.77 -0.10 -55.67
CA SER A 369 -20.44 -0.71 -55.45
C SER A 369 -19.14 -0.07 -55.98
N ALA A 370 -18.30 0.24 -54.99
CA ALA A 370 -16.89 -0.16 -54.86
C ALA A 370 -15.79 0.63 -55.63
N ARG A 371 -14.85 1.23 -54.89
CA ARG A 371 -13.57 0.61 -54.46
C ARG A 371 -12.57 1.67 -53.98
N HIS A 372 -11.94 1.34 -52.85
CA HIS A 372 -10.56 1.58 -52.43
C HIS A 372 -9.87 2.92 -52.81
N SER A 373 -9.45 3.66 -51.78
CA SER A 373 -8.24 4.46 -51.86
C SER A 373 -7.33 4.13 -50.68
N SER A 374 -6.29 3.36 -50.98
CA SER A 374 -5.11 3.22 -50.13
C SER A 374 -4.15 4.36 -50.39
N MET A 375 -3.55 4.80 -49.29
CA MET A 375 -2.28 5.51 -49.17
C MET A 375 -1.27 5.29 -50.30
N SER A 376 -0.58 6.37 -50.70
CA SER A 376 0.88 6.37 -50.87
C SER A 376 1.45 7.79 -50.96
N PHE A 377 2.34 8.09 -50.01
CA PHE A 377 3.61 8.83 -50.15
C PHE A 377 3.77 9.90 -51.24
N THR A 378 3.95 11.16 -50.81
CA THR A 378 5.28 11.82 -50.77
C THR A 378 5.23 13.03 -49.85
#